data_AF-A0AAV4HIC3-F1
#
_entry.id   AF-A0AAV4HIC3-F1
#
_cell.length_a   1.000
_cell.length_b   1.000
_cell.length_c   1.000
_cell.angle_alpha   90.00
_cell.angle_beta   90.00
_cell.angle_gamma   90.00
#
_symmetry.space_group_name_H-M   'P 1'
#
loop_
_entity.id
_entity.type
_entity.pdbx_description
1 polymer ?
#
loop_
_entity_poly.entity_id
_entity_poly.type
_entity_poly.pdbx_seq_one_letter_code
_entity_poly.pdbx_strand_id
1 'polypeptide(L)'
;MIRNQERVPWLMCLFILATGADDFQCVDNGTSAQSGNVPHMPTVTKDSDSYQATVEVNILDKGYSYVVDEFLDYEGNRALMRVYKSGFKSSYIFSYDTDEVFSISNNLCKVSNISDSRFGFVVGGGSQTSGGGGGGDRRHIFGSAAVLRFAADKHDVYNGTSEVRGVPADVYSTCITWQGVVGKARATYYFSQANWNTSAPRKQLPLRIEVEGLTSLPVWGRGPPPPTSQPPKPRYFHHVYDFINYLPYIAADPAIFLTPPNVVCENRVVTRAFPKLGRFFSFRSEEIDPLSGIVEHRHLWYDQDAKMTRVDYRYEPPGSGQYTNGISSIGDFNTGSVSFTADDWLTGLFNPSAILDFLPYGLRPPERADNQFKSAGCRNLHIATL
;
A
#
# COMPACT_ATOMS: atom_id res chain seq x y z
N MET A 1 -39.12 28.91 -78.89
CA MET A 1 -37.65 28.89 -78.67
C MET A 1 -37.38 29.15 -77.20
N ILE A 2 -36.27 28.61 -76.65
CA ILE A 2 -35.51 29.09 -75.46
C ILE A 2 -36.37 29.45 -74.21
N ARG A 3 -36.53 28.63 -73.15
CA ARG A 3 -35.58 27.90 -72.29
C ARG A 3 -34.72 28.80 -71.39
N ASN A 4 -35.07 28.84 -70.09
CA ASN A 4 -34.29 29.26 -68.91
C ASN A 4 -35.17 28.88 -67.68
N GLN A 5 -34.78 28.21 -66.58
CA GLN A 5 -33.52 28.15 -65.80
C GLN A 5 -33.12 29.55 -65.26
N GLU A 6 -32.96 29.82 -63.96
CA GLU A 6 -32.84 28.96 -62.75
C GLU A 6 -33.54 29.67 -61.53
N ARG A 7 -33.51 29.28 -60.23
CA ARG A 7 -32.74 28.31 -59.39
C ARG A 7 -33.64 27.65 -58.32
N VAL A 8 -33.11 26.63 -57.65
CA VAL A 8 -33.56 26.13 -56.33
C VAL A 8 -32.38 26.22 -55.35
N PRO A 9 -32.53 26.76 -54.13
CA PRO A 9 -31.44 26.79 -53.15
C PRO A 9 -31.20 25.40 -52.57
N TRP A 10 -30.01 24.85 -52.79
CA TRP A 10 -29.58 23.62 -52.13
C TRP A 10 -29.22 23.91 -50.67
N LEU A 11 -30.00 23.41 -49.72
CA LEU A 11 -29.49 23.22 -48.35
C LEU A 11 -28.45 22.10 -48.39
N MET A 12 -27.17 22.45 -48.18
CA MET A 12 -26.19 21.47 -47.73
C MET A 12 -26.51 21.11 -46.27
N CYS A 13 -27.24 20.00 -46.08
CA CYS A 13 -27.25 19.31 -44.79
C CYS A 13 -25.84 18.78 -44.52
N LEU A 14 -25.06 19.54 -43.75
CA LEU A 14 -23.75 19.13 -43.29
C LEU A 14 -23.93 17.99 -42.27
N PHE A 15 -23.95 16.75 -42.75
CA PHE A 15 -23.95 15.56 -41.91
C PHE A 15 -22.61 15.47 -41.17
N ILE A 16 -22.53 16.14 -40.03
CA ILE A 16 -21.52 15.85 -39.02
C ILE A 16 -21.81 14.44 -38.53
N LEU A 17 -21.04 13.47 -39.03
CA LEU A 17 -21.00 12.11 -38.51
C LEU A 17 -20.38 12.14 -37.11
N ALA A 18 -21.20 12.48 -36.13
CA ALA A 18 -20.90 12.22 -34.73
C ALA A 18 -20.85 10.70 -34.55
N THR A 19 -19.64 10.13 -34.60
CA THR A 19 -19.36 8.73 -34.26
C THR A 19 -19.71 8.53 -32.79
N GLY A 20 -20.95 8.11 -32.53
CA GLY A 20 -21.47 7.90 -31.19
C GLY A 20 -20.68 6.81 -30.47
N ALA A 21 -20.60 6.91 -29.14
CA ALA A 21 -19.93 5.93 -28.27
C ALA A 21 -20.56 4.52 -28.27
N ASP A 22 -21.53 4.25 -29.14
CA ASP A 22 -22.30 3.02 -29.23
C ASP A 22 -21.68 1.98 -30.20
N ASP A 23 -20.60 2.33 -30.92
CA ASP A 23 -19.97 1.50 -31.98
C ASP A 23 -18.49 1.11 -31.69
N PHE A 24 -18.02 1.24 -30.44
CA PHE A 24 -16.69 0.73 -30.09
C PHE A 24 -16.71 -0.80 -29.98
N GLN A 25 -15.90 -1.48 -30.79
CA GLN A 25 -15.59 -2.90 -30.64
C GLN A 25 -14.07 -3.14 -30.74
N CYS A 26 -13.54 -3.96 -29.82
CA CYS A 26 -12.21 -4.55 -29.95
C CYS A 26 -12.38 -6.04 -30.24
N VAL A 27 -12.01 -6.46 -31.45
CA VAL A 27 -12.01 -7.85 -31.89
C VAL A 27 -10.57 -8.34 -31.92
N ASP A 28 -10.29 -9.51 -31.35
CA ASP A 28 -8.96 -10.10 -31.43
C ASP A 28 -8.58 -10.29 -32.90
N ASN A 29 -7.37 -9.86 -33.27
CA ASN A 29 -6.79 -10.27 -34.54
C ASN A 29 -6.67 -11.79 -34.52
N GLY A 30 -7.36 -12.46 -35.45
CA GLY A 30 -7.19 -13.91 -35.65
C GLY A 30 -5.73 -14.23 -35.96
N THR A 31 -5.31 -15.48 -35.76
CA THR A 31 -3.93 -15.93 -36.00
C THR A 31 -3.51 -15.73 -37.47
N SER A 32 -3.01 -14.54 -37.76
CA SER A 32 -2.51 -14.12 -39.05
C SER A 32 -1.28 -14.95 -39.39
N ALA A 33 -1.39 -15.83 -40.37
CA ALA A 33 -0.26 -16.59 -40.91
C ALA A 33 0.63 -15.71 -41.81
N GLN A 34 0.97 -14.50 -41.33
CA GLN A 34 1.85 -13.56 -42.01
C GLN A 34 3.29 -14.07 -41.94
N SER A 35 3.70 -14.77 -43.00
CA SER A 35 5.04 -15.30 -43.18
C SER A 35 6.06 -14.20 -43.52
N GLY A 36 6.36 -13.35 -42.54
CA GLY A 36 7.35 -12.28 -42.64
C GLY A 36 7.85 -11.82 -41.26
N ASN A 37 9.02 -11.18 -41.23
CA ASN A 37 9.65 -10.68 -40.00
C ASN A 37 8.96 -9.39 -39.52
N VAL A 38 7.69 -9.47 -39.12
CA VAL A 38 6.99 -8.39 -38.41
C VAL A 38 7.63 -8.25 -37.01
N PRO A 39 7.95 -7.03 -36.55
CA PRO A 39 8.38 -6.85 -35.16
C PRO A 39 7.27 -7.28 -34.21
N HIS A 40 7.57 -8.18 -33.27
CA HIS A 40 6.68 -8.49 -32.14
C HIS A 40 6.93 -7.53 -30.97
N MET A 41 5.91 -7.40 -30.12
CA MET A 41 5.96 -6.55 -28.93
C MET A 41 7.04 -7.02 -27.94
N PRO A 42 7.90 -6.12 -27.41
CA PRO A 42 8.96 -6.51 -26.48
C PRO A 42 8.44 -7.02 -25.12
N THR A 43 8.99 -8.15 -24.64
CA THR A 43 8.71 -8.68 -23.29
C THR A 43 9.37 -7.82 -22.20
N VAL A 44 8.68 -6.76 -21.75
CA VAL A 44 9.24 -5.77 -20.83
C VAL A 44 9.22 -6.18 -19.35
N THR A 45 8.30 -7.05 -18.94
CA THR A 45 8.43 -7.78 -17.67
C THR A 45 8.07 -9.25 -17.88
N LYS A 46 8.95 -10.15 -17.47
CA LYS A 46 8.56 -11.53 -17.13
C LYS A 46 7.69 -11.51 -15.88
N ASP A 47 6.99 -12.61 -15.60
CA ASP A 47 6.14 -12.69 -14.40
C ASP A 47 6.89 -12.39 -13.11
N SER A 48 8.15 -12.85 -13.03
CA SER A 48 9.05 -12.65 -11.88
C SER A 48 9.83 -11.33 -11.86
N ASP A 49 9.64 -10.43 -12.84
CA ASP A 49 10.41 -9.18 -12.89
C ASP A 49 9.86 -8.14 -11.89
N SER A 50 10.73 -7.70 -10.99
CA SER A 50 10.52 -6.52 -10.13
C SER A 50 10.78 -5.24 -10.93
N TYR A 51 10.10 -4.14 -10.60
CA TYR A 51 10.28 -2.86 -11.30
C TYR A 51 9.98 -1.65 -10.39
N GLN A 52 10.39 -0.47 -10.85
CA GLN A 52 9.83 0.81 -10.40
C GLN A 52 9.59 1.75 -11.58
N ALA A 53 8.58 2.61 -11.47
CA ALA A 53 8.28 3.67 -12.44
C ALA A 53 7.52 4.83 -11.78
N THR A 54 7.67 6.04 -12.30
CA THR A 54 6.69 7.12 -12.07
C THR A 54 5.76 7.12 -13.28
N VAL A 55 4.45 7.07 -13.05
CA VAL A 55 3.42 6.91 -14.08
C VAL A 55 2.49 8.11 -14.04
N GLU A 56 2.40 8.83 -15.14
CA GLU A 56 1.46 9.93 -15.30
C GLU A 56 0.16 9.39 -15.93
N VAL A 57 -0.91 9.39 -15.15
CA VAL A 57 -2.20 8.81 -15.53
C VAL A 57 -3.18 9.91 -15.92
N ASN A 58 -3.57 9.91 -17.18
CA ASN A 58 -4.50 10.86 -17.78
C ASN A 58 -5.82 10.17 -18.11
N ILE A 59 -6.90 10.54 -17.41
CA ILE A 59 -8.25 9.96 -17.55
C ILE A 59 -9.07 10.90 -18.43
N LEU A 60 -8.98 10.71 -19.75
CA LEU A 60 -9.49 11.66 -20.74
C LEU A 60 -11.03 11.72 -20.74
N ASP A 61 -11.71 10.60 -20.48
CA ASP A 61 -13.18 10.56 -20.34
C ASP A 61 -13.73 11.35 -19.14
N LYS A 62 -12.85 11.82 -18.24
CA LYS A 62 -13.21 12.56 -17.02
C LYS A 62 -12.42 13.85 -16.82
N GLY A 63 -11.58 14.24 -17.79
CA GLY A 63 -10.84 15.50 -17.77
C GLY A 63 -9.92 15.70 -16.55
N TYR A 64 -9.33 14.63 -16.01
CA TYR A 64 -8.38 14.74 -14.90
C TYR A 64 -7.14 13.87 -15.07
N SER A 65 -6.04 14.31 -14.49
CA SER A 65 -4.80 13.54 -14.37
C SER A 65 -4.37 13.33 -12.91
N TYR A 66 -3.41 12.43 -12.70
CA TYR A 66 -2.69 12.23 -11.44
C TYR A 66 -1.36 11.50 -11.70
N VAL A 67 -0.43 11.58 -10.77
CA VAL A 67 0.87 10.87 -10.87
C VAL A 67 0.90 9.72 -9.86
N VAL A 68 1.55 8.62 -10.21
CA VAL A 68 1.76 7.46 -9.33
C VAL A 68 3.23 7.05 -9.35
N ASP A 69 3.92 7.01 -8.22
CA ASP A 69 5.15 6.21 -8.13
C ASP A 69 4.74 4.76 -7.86
N GLU A 70 4.98 3.85 -8.81
CA GLU A 70 4.76 2.40 -8.69
C GLU A 70 6.08 1.67 -8.40
N PHE A 71 6.07 0.75 -7.43
CA PHE A 71 7.17 -0.14 -7.11
C PHE A 71 6.62 -1.56 -6.88
N LEU A 72 7.14 -2.56 -7.57
CA LEU A 72 6.82 -3.98 -7.35
C LEU A 72 8.09 -4.74 -6.99
N ASP A 73 8.13 -5.29 -5.78
CA ASP A 73 9.16 -6.23 -5.32
C ASP A 73 8.56 -7.64 -5.38
N TYR A 74 8.85 -8.33 -6.48
CA TYR A 74 8.30 -9.65 -6.77
C TYR A 74 8.83 -10.71 -5.80
N GLU A 75 10.11 -10.64 -5.44
CA GLU A 75 10.74 -11.62 -4.55
C GLU A 75 10.48 -11.34 -3.07
N GLY A 76 10.43 -10.06 -2.69
CA GLY A 76 9.95 -9.63 -1.37
C GLY A 76 8.42 -9.66 -1.22
N ASN A 77 7.70 -10.20 -2.20
CA ASN A 77 6.25 -10.40 -2.23
C ASN A 77 5.43 -9.18 -1.77
N ARG A 78 5.75 -7.99 -2.29
CA ARG A 78 5.17 -6.71 -1.84
C ARG A 78 5.18 -5.64 -2.94
N ALA A 79 4.34 -4.63 -2.79
CA ALA A 79 4.31 -3.48 -3.69
C ALA A 79 4.06 -2.16 -2.94
N LEU A 80 4.32 -1.05 -3.62
CA LEU A 80 4.01 0.31 -3.17
C LEU A 80 3.47 1.12 -4.35
N MET A 81 2.39 1.86 -4.12
CA MET A 81 1.92 2.94 -4.99
C MET A 81 1.86 4.25 -4.20
N ARG A 82 2.49 5.32 -4.69
CA ARG A 82 2.35 6.68 -4.13
C ARG A 82 1.58 7.55 -5.11
N VAL A 83 0.32 7.82 -4.80
CA VAL A 83 -0.59 8.59 -5.66
C VAL A 83 -0.53 10.07 -5.27
N TYR A 84 -0.23 10.93 -6.23
CA TYR A 84 -0.24 12.39 -6.11
C TYR A 84 -1.39 12.94 -6.96
N LYS A 85 -2.42 13.50 -6.32
CA LYS A 85 -3.59 14.07 -7.00
C LYS A 85 -4.06 15.35 -6.32
N SER A 86 -4.22 16.42 -7.10
CA SER A 86 -4.74 17.72 -6.62
C SER A 86 -4.00 18.27 -5.40
N GLY A 87 -2.67 18.08 -5.34
CA GLY A 87 -1.82 18.48 -4.21
C GLY A 87 -1.75 17.48 -3.04
N PHE A 88 -2.65 16.50 -2.98
CA PHE A 88 -2.65 15.47 -1.94
C PHE A 88 -1.78 14.27 -2.33
N LYS A 89 -1.10 13.69 -1.34
CA LYS A 89 -0.33 12.45 -1.46
C LYS A 89 -1.00 11.36 -0.62
N SER A 90 -1.24 10.19 -1.22
CA SER A 90 -1.64 8.97 -0.51
C SER A 90 -0.73 7.81 -0.91
N SER A 91 -0.31 7.01 0.06
CA SER A 91 0.53 5.82 -0.18
C SER A 91 -0.29 4.55 0.05
N TYR A 92 -0.06 3.53 -0.77
CA TYR A 92 -0.68 2.22 -0.69
C TYR A 92 0.41 1.17 -0.71
N ILE A 93 0.69 0.58 0.44
CA ILE A 93 1.66 -0.53 0.56
C ILE A 93 0.86 -1.83 0.53
N PHE A 94 1.28 -2.78 -0.30
CA PHE A 94 0.63 -4.08 -0.47
C PHE A 94 1.54 -5.16 0.10
N SER A 95 1.00 -5.99 1.00
CA SER A 95 1.68 -7.10 1.65
C SER A 95 0.99 -8.39 1.22
N TYR A 96 1.52 -9.03 0.17
CA TYR A 96 0.86 -10.20 -0.42
C TYR A 96 0.95 -11.44 0.47
N ASP A 97 1.97 -11.53 1.34
CA ASP A 97 2.09 -12.57 2.38
C ASP A 97 0.93 -12.57 3.39
N THR A 98 0.26 -11.43 3.58
CA THR A 98 -0.82 -11.25 4.56
C THR A 98 -2.18 -10.92 3.93
N ASP A 99 -2.24 -10.78 2.60
CA ASP A 99 -3.43 -10.33 1.85
C ASP A 99 -3.88 -8.90 2.28
N GLU A 100 -2.96 -8.06 2.76
CA GLU A 100 -3.23 -6.72 3.32
C GLU A 100 -2.82 -5.55 2.40
N VAL A 101 -3.60 -4.48 2.42
CA VAL A 101 -3.19 -3.16 1.90
C VAL A 101 -3.20 -2.11 3.02
N PHE A 102 -2.09 -1.37 3.17
CA PHE A 102 -1.95 -0.25 4.10
C PHE A 102 -2.18 1.05 3.33
N SER A 103 -3.37 1.63 3.50
CA SER A 103 -3.77 2.90 2.90
C SER A 103 -3.40 4.06 3.82
N ILE A 104 -2.39 4.85 3.44
CA ILE A 104 -1.78 5.88 4.29
C ILE A 104 -1.99 7.27 3.69
N SER A 105 -2.57 8.20 4.45
CA SER A 105 -2.77 9.60 4.05
C SER A 105 -2.80 10.49 5.29
N ASN A 106 -2.09 11.63 5.26
CA ASN A 106 -1.99 12.57 6.39
C ASN A 106 -1.59 11.87 7.72
N ASN A 107 -0.61 10.97 7.66
CA ASN A 107 -0.13 10.08 8.72
C ASN A 107 -1.14 9.06 9.29
N LEU A 108 -2.44 9.17 8.96
CA LEU A 108 -3.43 8.14 9.26
C LEU A 108 -3.21 6.93 8.36
N CYS A 109 -3.25 5.72 8.93
CA CYS A 109 -3.23 4.47 8.18
C CYS A 109 -4.54 3.71 8.37
N LYS A 110 -5.09 3.18 7.28
CA LYS A 110 -6.14 2.16 7.30
C LYS A 110 -5.62 0.86 6.69
N VAL A 111 -5.79 -0.25 7.41
CA VAL A 111 -5.64 -1.61 6.88
C VAL A 111 -6.96 -2.06 6.24
N SER A 112 -6.89 -2.76 5.12
CA SER A 112 -8.00 -3.56 4.56
C SER A 112 -7.46 -4.76 3.80
N ASN A 113 -8.32 -5.69 3.39
CA ASN A 113 -7.90 -6.78 2.52
C ASN A 113 -7.51 -6.23 1.13
N ILE A 114 -6.62 -6.95 0.46
CA ILE A 114 -6.14 -6.64 -0.89
C ILE A 114 -7.28 -6.64 -1.93
N SER A 115 -8.28 -7.50 -1.78
CA SER A 115 -9.46 -7.53 -2.65
C SER A 115 -10.44 -6.36 -2.44
N ASP A 116 -10.44 -5.72 -1.27
CA ASP A 116 -11.17 -4.46 -1.03
C ASP A 116 -10.49 -3.25 -1.70
N SER A 117 -9.26 -3.40 -2.17
CA SER A 117 -8.45 -2.28 -2.64
C SER A 117 -8.98 -1.69 -3.93
N ARG A 118 -9.24 -0.37 -3.92
CA ARG A 118 -9.47 0.43 -5.15
C ARG A 118 -8.24 0.52 -6.08
N PHE A 119 -7.19 -0.25 -5.83
CA PHE A 119 -6.04 -0.41 -6.70
C PHE A 119 -5.84 -1.86 -7.17
N GLY A 120 -6.64 -2.82 -6.69
CA GLY A 120 -6.61 -4.22 -7.13
C GLY A 120 -7.10 -4.46 -8.57
N PHE A 121 -7.47 -3.40 -9.29
CA PHE A 121 -7.88 -3.42 -10.70
C PHE A 121 -7.01 -2.54 -11.61
N VAL A 122 -5.92 -1.94 -11.10
CA VAL A 122 -5.13 -0.90 -11.82
C VAL A 122 -4.69 -1.37 -13.21
N VAL A 123 -4.26 -2.62 -13.33
CA VAL A 123 -4.67 -3.54 -14.41
C VAL A 123 -4.78 -4.96 -13.85
N GLY A 124 -5.38 -5.89 -14.58
CA GLY A 124 -5.27 -7.32 -14.27
C GLY A 124 -6.15 -7.77 -13.10
N GLY A 125 -7.47 -7.51 -13.21
CA GLY A 125 -8.45 -8.03 -12.26
C GLY A 125 -8.47 -9.55 -12.23
N GLY A 126 -7.79 -10.14 -11.24
CA GLY A 126 -7.94 -11.54 -10.87
C GLY A 126 -7.25 -12.55 -11.80
N SER A 127 -5.95 -12.42 -12.05
CA SER A 127 -5.14 -13.65 -12.17
C SER A 127 -4.64 -14.04 -10.78
N GLN A 128 -5.34 -14.98 -10.15
CA GLN A 128 -4.59 -16.09 -9.58
C GLN A 128 -3.77 -16.69 -10.73
N THR A 129 -2.51 -17.05 -10.50
CA THR A 129 -1.84 -17.99 -11.40
C THR A 129 -2.59 -19.31 -11.28
N SER A 130 -3.51 -19.61 -12.19
CA SER A 130 -4.35 -20.82 -12.10
C SER A 130 -3.59 -22.06 -12.56
N GLY A 131 -2.38 -22.25 -12.02
CA GLY A 131 -1.48 -23.38 -12.24
C GLY A 131 -1.68 -24.44 -11.16
N GLY A 132 -2.88 -25.03 -11.09
CA GLY A 132 -3.24 -25.99 -10.04
C GLY A 132 -2.31 -27.21 -9.99
N GLY A 133 -1.34 -27.21 -9.06
CA GLY A 133 -0.35 -28.28 -9.00
C GLY A 133 0.88 -28.06 -8.12
N GLY A 134 0.72 -27.55 -6.89
CA GLY A 134 1.75 -27.72 -5.84
C GLY A 134 2.98 -26.80 -5.87
N GLY A 135 3.06 -25.83 -6.79
CA GLY A 135 3.99 -24.69 -6.72
C GLY A 135 3.27 -23.47 -6.11
N GLY A 136 3.87 -22.78 -5.16
CA GLY A 136 3.19 -21.75 -4.37
C GLY A 136 2.78 -20.49 -5.16
N ASP A 137 1.47 -20.33 -5.42
CA ASP A 137 0.91 -19.14 -6.06
C ASP A 137 1.10 -17.87 -5.22
N ARG A 138 1.97 -16.97 -5.69
CA ARG A 138 2.05 -15.59 -5.16
C ARG A 138 0.95 -14.74 -5.81
N ARG A 139 -0.04 -14.33 -5.02
CA ARG A 139 -1.04 -13.32 -5.46
C ARG A 139 -0.34 -11.97 -5.57
N HIS A 140 -0.44 -11.29 -6.71
CA HIS A 140 0.07 -9.93 -6.86
C HIS A 140 -1.05 -9.00 -7.36
N ILE A 141 -1.14 -7.80 -6.77
CA ILE A 141 -1.84 -6.70 -7.42
C ILE A 141 -0.94 -6.17 -8.54
N PHE A 142 -1.57 -6.06 -9.69
CA PHE A 142 -0.94 -5.70 -10.94
C PHE A 142 -1.08 -4.18 -11.16
N GLY A 143 0.02 -3.46 -10.92
CA GLY A 143 0.16 -2.04 -11.28
C GLY A 143 0.17 -1.83 -12.79
N SER A 144 0.32 -0.58 -13.25
CA SER A 144 0.23 -0.25 -14.68
C SER A 144 1.23 -1.01 -15.56
N ALA A 145 2.43 -1.34 -15.06
CA ALA A 145 3.39 -2.15 -15.83
C ALA A 145 2.89 -3.58 -16.12
N ALA A 146 1.83 -4.06 -15.46
CA ALA A 146 1.25 -5.37 -15.76
C ALA A 146 0.44 -5.40 -17.06
N VAL A 147 -0.02 -4.26 -17.62
CA VAL A 147 -0.61 -4.30 -18.98
C VAL A 147 0.42 -4.78 -20.00
N LEU A 148 1.70 -4.46 -19.77
CA LEU A 148 2.84 -4.91 -20.58
C LEU A 148 3.02 -6.44 -20.57
N ARG A 149 2.49 -7.14 -19.56
CA ARG A 149 2.49 -8.61 -19.47
C ARG A 149 1.42 -9.19 -20.39
N PHE A 150 0.18 -8.71 -20.24
CA PHE A 150 -0.98 -9.25 -20.97
C PHE A 150 -0.90 -9.18 -22.49
N ALA A 151 -0.03 -8.32 -23.05
CA ALA A 151 0.16 -8.21 -24.50
C ALA A 151 1.30 -9.08 -25.08
N ALA A 152 2.19 -9.65 -24.25
CA ALA A 152 3.24 -10.54 -24.74
C ALA A 152 2.71 -11.93 -25.16
N ASP A 153 1.61 -12.39 -24.53
CA ASP A 153 0.99 -13.69 -24.79
C ASP A 153 -0.22 -13.61 -25.75
N LYS A 154 -0.28 -12.60 -26.62
CA LYS A 154 -1.44 -12.30 -27.47
C LYS A 154 -1.04 -12.02 -28.90
N HIS A 155 -2.04 -11.99 -29.79
CA HIS A 155 -1.86 -11.56 -31.17
C HIS A 155 -1.74 -10.04 -31.20
N ASP A 156 -0.53 -9.57 -30.91
CA ASP A 156 -0.14 -8.19 -31.07
C ASP A 156 -0.13 -7.84 -32.57
N VAL A 157 -0.58 -6.62 -32.89
CA VAL A 157 -0.40 -6.04 -34.21
C VAL A 157 0.49 -4.83 -34.08
N TYR A 158 1.61 -4.86 -34.81
CA TYR A 158 2.50 -3.74 -34.97
C TYR A 158 1.81 -2.66 -35.83
N ASN A 159 1.52 -1.52 -35.20
CA ASN A 159 0.84 -0.38 -35.81
C ASN A 159 1.81 0.59 -36.50
N GLY A 160 3.11 0.28 -36.53
CA GLY A 160 4.17 1.13 -37.08
C GLY A 160 4.92 1.91 -35.99
N THR A 161 5.35 3.12 -36.31
CA THR A 161 6.19 3.96 -35.43
C THR A 161 5.52 5.27 -35.07
N SER A 162 5.89 5.84 -33.94
CA SER A 162 5.39 7.13 -33.43
C SER A 162 6.47 7.79 -32.55
N GLU A 163 6.12 8.88 -31.87
CA GLU A 163 6.98 9.54 -30.88
C GLU A 163 6.23 9.75 -29.57
N VAL A 164 6.89 9.45 -28.44
CA VAL A 164 6.36 9.73 -27.10
C VAL A 164 7.36 10.62 -26.37
N ARG A 165 6.98 11.88 -26.12
CA ARG A 165 7.80 12.87 -25.38
C ARG A 165 9.23 13.04 -25.93
N GLY A 166 9.42 13.09 -27.24
CA GLY A 166 10.75 13.16 -27.87
C GLY A 166 11.49 11.84 -28.03
N VAL A 167 10.90 10.72 -27.58
CA VAL A 167 11.47 9.37 -27.75
C VAL A 167 10.80 8.66 -28.93
N PRO A 168 11.56 8.19 -29.95
CA PRO A 168 11.01 7.42 -31.04
C PRO A 168 10.53 6.05 -30.55
N ALA A 169 9.32 5.67 -30.94
CA ALA A 169 8.60 4.53 -30.41
C ALA A 169 8.14 3.56 -31.51
N ASP A 170 8.21 2.27 -31.18
CA ASP A 170 7.50 1.19 -31.86
C ASP A 170 6.11 1.02 -31.21
N VAL A 171 5.06 0.96 -32.03
CA VAL A 171 3.66 0.98 -31.59
C VAL A 171 3.01 -0.36 -31.85
N TYR A 172 2.31 -0.90 -30.86
CA TYR A 172 1.62 -2.19 -30.91
C TYR A 172 0.20 -2.05 -30.39
N SER A 173 -0.75 -2.86 -30.85
CA SER A 173 -2.08 -2.93 -30.25
C SER A 173 -2.60 -4.35 -30.09
N THR A 174 -3.42 -4.57 -29.05
CA THR A 174 -4.13 -5.83 -28.83
C THR A 174 -5.43 -5.59 -28.06
N CYS A 175 -6.32 -6.59 -28.07
CA CYS A 175 -7.58 -6.55 -27.33
C CYS A 175 -7.44 -7.31 -26.00
N ILE A 176 -7.73 -6.63 -24.89
CA ILE A 176 -7.61 -7.18 -23.53
C ILE A 176 -8.97 -7.28 -22.84
N THR A 177 -9.19 -8.36 -22.11
CA THR A 177 -10.32 -8.50 -21.18
C THR A 177 -9.97 -7.76 -19.88
N TRP A 178 -10.80 -6.79 -19.48
CA TRP A 178 -10.58 -5.99 -18.26
C TRP A 178 -11.86 -5.99 -17.41
N GLN A 179 -11.73 -6.28 -16.12
CA GLN A 179 -12.83 -6.23 -15.15
C GLN A 179 -13.58 -4.88 -15.18
N GLY A 180 -14.89 -4.92 -15.43
CA GLY A 180 -15.74 -3.72 -15.53
C GLY A 180 -15.83 -3.09 -16.93
N VAL A 181 -15.15 -3.65 -17.92
CA VAL A 181 -15.32 -3.33 -19.34
C VAL A 181 -16.42 -4.21 -19.95
N VAL A 182 -17.18 -3.66 -20.89
CA VAL A 182 -18.18 -4.37 -21.69
C VAL A 182 -17.49 -4.91 -22.94
N GLY A 183 -17.38 -6.24 -23.06
CA GLY A 183 -16.60 -6.88 -24.12
C GLY A 183 -15.09 -6.83 -23.82
N LYS A 184 -14.31 -6.23 -24.73
CA LYS A 184 -12.85 -6.07 -24.61
C LYS A 184 -12.44 -4.62 -24.78
N ALA A 185 -11.40 -4.21 -24.06
CA ALA A 185 -10.74 -2.93 -24.26
C ALA A 185 -9.64 -3.08 -25.33
N ARG A 186 -9.39 -2.01 -26.09
CA ARG A 186 -8.17 -1.87 -26.89
C ARG A 186 -7.08 -1.33 -25.99
N ALA A 187 -5.92 -1.98 -26.00
CA ALA A 187 -4.71 -1.45 -25.40
C ALA A 187 -3.66 -1.23 -26.50
N THR A 188 -3.16 -0.01 -26.59
CA THR A 188 -2.11 0.41 -27.53
C THR A 188 -0.86 0.72 -26.73
N TYR A 189 0.25 0.09 -27.08
CA TYR A 189 1.52 0.13 -26.36
C TYR A 189 2.57 0.84 -27.19
N TYR A 190 3.38 1.64 -26.51
CA TYR A 190 4.49 2.38 -27.11
C TYR A 190 5.77 2.00 -26.37
N PHE A 191 6.72 1.41 -27.09
CA PHE A 191 8.04 1.05 -26.57
C PHE A 191 9.13 1.83 -27.29
N SER A 192 10.22 2.19 -26.62
CA SER A 192 11.35 2.81 -27.32
C SER A 192 11.91 1.88 -28.40
N GLN A 193 12.27 2.45 -29.56
CA GLN A 193 12.88 1.67 -30.64
C GLN A 193 14.18 1.00 -30.19
N ALA A 194 14.47 -0.20 -30.71
CA ALA A 194 15.60 -1.04 -30.25
C ALA A 194 17.01 -0.46 -30.51
N ASN A 195 17.11 0.65 -31.25
CA ASN A 195 18.31 1.44 -31.52
C ASN A 195 18.38 2.74 -30.68
N TRP A 196 17.33 3.09 -29.93
CA TRP A 196 17.33 4.25 -29.04
C TRP A 196 18.19 3.99 -27.81
N ASN A 197 18.92 5.01 -27.35
CA ASN A 197 19.77 4.89 -26.16
C ASN A 197 18.95 5.17 -24.89
N THR A 198 18.66 4.13 -24.13
CA THR A 198 17.82 4.17 -22.92
C THR A 198 18.64 4.38 -21.65
N SER A 199 18.02 4.88 -20.58
CA SER A 199 18.65 5.09 -19.26
C SER A 199 18.75 3.82 -18.40
N ALA A 200 18.52 2.64 -18.97
CA ALA A 200 18.41 1.37 -18.27
C ALA A 200 19.00 0.23 -19.13
N PRO A 201 19.41 -0.92 -18.56
CA PRO A 201 20.09 -1.99 -19.30
C PRO A 201 19.23 -2.74 -20.35
N ARG A 202 17.98 -2.31 -20.62
CA ARG A 202 17.10 -2.87 -21.66
C ARG A 202 16.99 -1.89 -22.83
N LYS A 203 17.21 -2.37 -24.06
CA LYS A 203 17.15 -1.59 -25.31
C LYS A 203 15.77 -1.00 -25.60
N GLN A 204 14.72 -1.67 -25.14
CA GLN A 204 13.33 -1.25 -25.32
C GLN A 204 12.68 -1.10 -23.94
N LEU A 205 12.17 0.09 -23.66
CA LEU A 205 11.48 0.45 -22.42
C LEU A 205 10.02 0.83 -22.73
N PRO A 206 9.10 0.65 -21.77
CA PRO A 206 7.73 1.11 -21.92
C PRO A 206 7.72 2.64 -21.82
N LEU A 207 7.03 3.30 -22.74
CA LEU A 207 6.91 4.77 -22.79
C LEU A 207 5.48 5.20 -22.48
N ARG A 208 4.50 4.50 -23.08
CA ARG A 208 3.08 4.80 -22.95
C ARG A 208 2.23 3.56 -23.13
N ILE A 209 1.09 3.53 -22.45
CA ILE A 209 -0.04 2.65 -22.75
C ILE A 209 -1.30 3.49 -22.86
N GLU A 210 -2.02 3.38 -23.98
CA GLU A 210 -3.34 4.00 -24.19
C GLU A 210 -4.39 2.90 -24.13
N VAL A 211 -5.48 3.12 -23.39
CA VAL A 211 -6.51 2.12 -23.15
C VAL A 211 -7.89 2.72 -23.40
N GLU A 212 -8.63 2.08 -24.31
CA GLU A 212 -9.94 2.51 -24.76
C GLU A 212 -10.96 1.38 -24.65
N GLY A 213 -12.20 1.71 -24.33
CA GLY A 213 -13.27 0.72 -24.35
C GLY A 213 -14.62 1.25 -23.88
N LEU A 214 -15.56 0.34 -23.67
CA LEU A 214 -16.86 0.62 -23.08
C LEU A 214 -16.91 0.09 -21.64
N THR A 215 -17.50 0.82 -20.71
CA THR A 215 -17.73 0.35 -19.33
C THR A 215 -19.16 0.61 -18.90
N SER A 216 -19.74 -0.32 -18.17
CA SER A 216 -21.07 -0.20 -17.54
C SER A 216 -20.99 0.25 -16.07
N LEU A 217 -19.78 0.47 -15.53
CA LEU A 217 -19.61 0.91 -14.15
C LEU A 217 -19.74 2.43 -14.02
N PRO A 218 -20.58 2.94 -13.08
CA PRO A 218 -20.78 4.38 -12.89
C PRO A 218 -19.51 5.06 -12.34
N VAL A 219 -18.75 4.36 -11.50
CA VAL A 219 -17.48 4.83 -10.93
C VAL A 219 -16.45 3.70 -11.03
N TRP A 220 -15.32 3.98 -11.66
CA TRP A 220 -14.15 3.08 -11.67
C TRP A 220 -13.73 2.77 -10.22
N GLY A 221 -13.59 1.50 -9.87
CA GLY A 221 -13.12 1.10 -8.55
C GLY A 221 -14.13 1.18 -7.40
N ARG A 222 -15.43 1.12 -7.70
CA ARG A 222 -16.45 0.72 -6.72
C ARG A 222 -17.10 -0.59 -7.15
N GLY A 223 -17.62 -1.33 -6.17
CA GLY A 223 -18.41 -2.55 -6.40
C GLY A 223 -19.68 -2.28 -7.23
N PRO A 224 -20.43 -3.33 -7.59
CA PRO A 224 -21.62 -3.19 -8.41
C PRO A 224 -22.59 -2.16 -7.82
N PRO A 225 -23.21 -1.29 -8.66
CA PRO A 225 -24.19 -0.34 -8.17
C PRO A 225 -25.36 -1.06 -7.47
N PRO A 226 -26.05 -0.40 -6.52
CA PRO A 226 -27.32 -0.93 -6.01
C PRO A 226 -28.28 -1.19 -7.18
N PRO A 227 -29.07 -2.28 -7.15
CA PRO A 227 -29.81 -2.75 -8.32
C PRO A 227 -30.88 -1.73 -8.76
N THR A 228 -30.55 -0.95 -9.79
CA THR A 228 -31.47 -0.06 -10.47
C THR A 228 -32.34 -0.85 -11.46
N SER A 229 -33.59 -0.44 -11.63
CA SER A 229 -34.57 -1.07 -12.55
C SER A 229 -34.24 -0.90 -14.04
N GLN A 230 -33.16 -0.19 -14.37
CA GLN A 230 -32.59 -0.10 -15.71
C GLN A 230 -31.12 -0.55 -15.67
N PRO A 231 -30.65 -1.33 -16.67
CA PRO A 231 -29.23 -1.63 -16.80
C PRO A 231 -28.46 -0.34 -17.15
N PRO A 232 -27.30 -0.08 -16.55
CA PRO A 232 -26.51 1.13 -16.83
C PRO A 232 -26.05 1.13 -18.30
N LYS A 233 -26.37 2.19 -19.06
CA LYS A 233 -25.91 2.33 -20.44
C LYS A 233 -24.36 2.29 -20.46
N PRO A 234 -23.72 1.48 -21.33
CA PRO A 234 -22.29 1.53 -21.54
C PRO A 234 -21.84 2.96 -21.90
N ARG A 235 -20.76 3.41 -21.28
CA ARG A 235 -20.07 4.67 -21.59
C ARG A 235 -18.68 4.35 -22.13
N TYR A 236 -18.24 5.06 -23.15
CA TYR A 236 -16.85 4.99 -23.60
C TYR A 236 -15.91 5.56 -22.53
N PHE A 237 -14.69 5.04 -22.49
CA PHE A 237 -13.58 5.55 -21.69
C PHE A 237 -12.29 5.57 -22.51
N HIS A 238 -11.39 6.49 -22.17
CA HIS A 238 -10.05 6.57 -22.74
C HIS A 238 -9.09 7.00 -21.62
N HIS A 239 -8.14 6.13 -21.27
CA HIS A 239 -7.08 6.41 -20.30
C HIS A 239 -5.71 6.35 -20.98
N VAL A 240 -4.78 7.21 -20.59
CA VAL A 240 -3.38 7.19 -21.04
C VAL A 240 -2.46 7.09 -19.82
N TYR A 241 -1.50 6.18 -19.87
CA TYR A 241 -0.52 5.91 -18.82
C TYR A 241 0.88 6.14 -19.40
N ASP A 242 1.49 7.29 -19.11
CA ASP A 242 2.85 7.62 -19.55
C ASP A 242 3.88 7.18 -18.49
N PHE A 243 4.85 6.38 -18.92
CA PHE A 243 5.89 5.80 -18.06
C PHE A 243 7.14 6.69 -18.05
N ILE A 244 7.56 7.07 -16.85
CA ILE A 244 8.65 8.00 -16.58
C ILE A 244 9.61 7.32 -15.61
N ASN A 245 10.93 7.44 -15.83
CA ASN A 245 11.97 6.83 -14.98
C ASN A 245 11.80 5.32 -14.75
N TYR A 246 11.25 4.58 -15.73
CA TYR A 246 11.06 3.13 -15.62
C TYR A 246 12.41 2.41 -15.45
N LEU A 247 12.53 1.58 -14.42
CA LEU A 247 13.64 0.68 -14.19
C LEU A 247 13.13 -0.77 -14.03
N PRO A 248 13.72 -1.76 -14.70
CA PRO A 248 13.37 -3.18 -14.58
C PRO A 248 14.00 -3.83 -13.34
N TYR A 249 14.09 -3.07 -12.25
CA TYR A 249 14.56 -3.42 -10.91
C TYR A 249 14.18 -2.26 -9.97
N ILE A 250 14.22 -2.49 -8.65
CA ILE A 250 14.05 -1.41 -7.67
C ILE A 250 15.42 -0.83 -7.34
N ALA A 251 15.57 0.48 -7.49
CA ALA A 251 16.77 1.24 -7.12
C ALA A 251 16.64 1.95 -5.76
N ALA A 252 15.42 2.00 -5.21
CA ALA A 252 15.14 2.59 -3.90
C ALA A 252 15.50 1.66 -2.73
N ASP A 253 15.75 2.25 -1.56
CA ASP A 253 15.94 1.53 -0.29
C ASP A 253 14.73 0.61 0.00
N PRO A 254 14.92 -0.69 0.31
CA PRO A 254 13.85 -1.62 0.73
C PRO A 254 12.94 -1.12 1.86
N ALA A 255 13.35 -0.10 2.63
CA ALA A 255 12.54 0.61 3.60
C ALA A 255 11.33 1.34 2.98
N ILE A 256 11.27 1.60 1.66
CA ILE A 256 10.08 2.23 1.04
C ILE A 256 8.79 1.43 1.23
N PHE A 257 8.89 0.11 1.41
CA PHE A 257 7.76 -0.80 1.65
C PHE A 257 7.39 -0.91 3.13
N LEU A 258 8.03 -0.15 4.01
CA LEU A 258 7.65 -0.06 5.42
C LEU A 258 6.65 1.09 5.63
N THR A 259 5.84 0.96 6.67
CA THR A 259 5.03 2.07 7.19
C THR A 259 5.97 3.22 7.60
N PRO A 260 5.73 4.47 7.17
CA PRO A 260 6.60 5.59 7.52
C PRO A 260 6.72 5.81 9.03
N PRO A 261 7.77 6.52 9.50
CA PRO A 261 7.85 6.97 10.88
C PRO A 261 6.58 7.71 11.31
N ASN A 262 6.16 7.49 12.56
CA ASN A 262 4.96 8.07 13.17
C ASN A 262 3.62 7.69 12.48
N VAL A 263 3.60 6.60 11.70
CA VAL A 263 2.37 6.03 11.11
C VAL A 263 2.08 4.66 11.72
N VAL A 264 1.03 4.59 12.54
CA VAL A 264 0.53 3.34 13.13
C VAL A 264 -0.62 2.79 12.28
N CYS A 265 -0.51 1.54 11.84
CA CYS A 265 -1.57 0.81 11.13
C CYS A 265 -2.26 -0.16 12.10
N GLU A 266 -3.36 0.28 12.71
CA GLU A 266 -4.18 -0.55 13.59
C GLU A 266 -4.73 -1.80 12.87
N ASN A 267 -4.90 -2.89 13.61
CA ASN A 267 -5.43 -4.17 13.12
C ASN A 267 -4.59 -4.88 12.05
N ARG A 268 -3.33 -4.44 11.83
CA ARG A 268 -2.37 -5.13 10.96
C ARG A 268 -2.03 -6.54 11.47
N VAL A 269 -1.89 -7.50 10.57
CA VAL A 269 -1.41 -8.87 10.86
C VAL A 269 0.04 -8.85 11.35
N VAL A 270 0.25 -9.32 12.58
CA VAL A 270 1.57 -9.38 13.26
C VAL A 270 2.31 -10.63 12.80
N THR A 271 3.00 -10.56 11.66
CA THR A 271 3.78 -11.69 11.09
C THR A 271 5.09 -11.97 11.82
N ARG A 272 5.65 -10.97 12.51
CA ARG A 272 6.82 -11.14 13.37
C ARG A 272 6.36 -11.43 14.78
N ALA A 273 6.69 -12.62 15.30
CA ALA A 273 6.49 -12.92 16.72
C ALA A 273 7.10 -11.81 17.58
N PHE A 274 6.39 -11.40 18.63
CA PHE A 274 6.94 -10.50 19.64
C PHE A 274 8.26 -11.09 20.16
N PRO A 275 9.35 -10.29 20.28
CA PRO A 275 10.65 -10.81 20.66
C PRO A 275 10.53 -11.55 21.99
N LYS A 276 11.04 -12.79 22.05
CA LYS A 276 11.10 -13.56 23.28
C LYS A 276 12.02 -12.83 24.26
N LEU A 277 11.42 -12.09 25.18
CA LEU A 277 12.13 -11.43 26.26
C LEU A 277 12.87 -12.50 27.07
N GLY A 278 14.09 -12.19 27.50
CA GLY A 278 14.87 -13.09 28.35
C GLY A 278 14.24 -13.24 29.73
N ARG A 279 14.73 -14.24 30.50
CA ARG A 279 14.44 -14.33 31.95
C ARG A 279 14.83 -13.04 32.68
N PHE A 280 15.80 -12.32 32.14
CA PHE A 280 16.23 -11.01 32.59
C PHE A 280 16.17 -10.07 31.38
N PHE A 281 15.59 -8.88 31.54
CA PHE A 281 15.66 -7.82 30.54
C PHE A 281 15.56 -6.42 31.18
N SER A 282 15.97 -5.41 30.42
CA SER A 282 15.65 -4.01 30.74
C SER A 282 15.36 -3.22 29.46
N PHE A 283 14.52 -2.20 29.57
CA PHE A 283 14.22 -1.29 28.47
C PHE A 283 13.94 0.13 28.99
N ARG A 284 14.20 1.14 28.16
CA ARG A 284 13.80 2.53 28.41
C ARG A 284 12.63 2.89 27.51
N SER A 285 11.68 3.63 28.06
CA SER A 285 10.52 4.17 27.34
C SER A 285 10.38 5.65 27.64
N GLU A 286 10.05 6.41 26.60
CA GLU A 286 9.59 7.79 26.67
C GLU A 286 8.08 7.76 26.39
N GLU A 287 7.28 8.38 27.25
CA GLU A 287 5.84 8.54 27.08
C GLU A 287 5.53 10.03 27.03
N ILE A 288 4.95 10.48 25.92
CA ILE A 288 4.61 11.89 25.67
C ILE A 288 3.09 12.00 25.66
N ASP A 289 2.52 12.73 26.62
CA ASP A 289 1.10 13.09 26.59
C ASP A 289 0.89 14.32 25.69
N PRO A 290 0.21 14.19 24.53
CA PRO A 290 0.01 15.29 23.61
C PRO A 290 -1.00 16.34 24.11
N LEU A 291 -1.74 16.08 25.20
CA LEU A 291 -2.71 17.02 25.77
C LEU A 291 -2.09 17.93 26.85
N SER A 292 -1.23 17.39 27.71
CA SER A 292 -0.53 18.16 28.75
C SER A 292 0.87 18.64 28.33
N GLY A 293 1.48 18.01 27.33
CA GLY A 293 2.88 18.25 26.94
C GLY A 293 3.89 17.67 27.93
N ILE A 294 3.46 16.80 28.85
CA ILE A 294 4.32 16.07 29.78
C ILE A 294 5.13 15.02 29.02
N VAL A 295 6.42 14.89 29.36
CA VAL A 295 7.30 13.81 28.92
C VAL A 295 7.73 13.00 30.14
N GLU A 296 7.29 11.74 30.21
CA GLU A 296 7.73 10.78 31.20
C GLU A 296 8.80 9.85 30.63
N HIS A 297 9.96 9.82 31.28
CA HIS A 297 11.00 8.84 31.01
C HIS A 297 10.91 7.72 32.05
N ARG A 298 10.80 6.47 31.61
CA ARG A 298 10.82 5.30 32.50
C ARG A 298 11.90 4.31 32.07
N HIS A 299 12.62 3.74 33.03
CA HIS A 299 13.58 2.65 32.81
C HIS A 299 13.10 1.43 33.59
N LEU A 300 12.71 0.37 32.88
CA LEU A 300 12.20 -0.86 33.49
C LEU A 300 13.29 -1.93 33.45
N TRP A 301 13.44 -2.66 34.55
CA TRP A 301 14.14 -3.94 34.65
C TRP A 301 13.16 -5.03 35.10
N TYR A 302 13.35 -6.23 34.58
CA TYR A 302 12.59 -7.41 34.95
C TYR A 302 13.53 -8.59 35.18
N ASP A 303 13.25 -9.33 36.25
CA ASP A 303 13.92 -10.57 36.63
C ASP A 303 12.85 -11.65 36.91
N GLN A 304 12.78 -12.66 36.05
CA GLN A 304 11.84 -13.77 36.15
C GLN A 304 12.18 -14.75 37.27
N ASP A 305 13.45 -14.82 37.67
CA ASP A 305 13.97 -15.83 38.60
C ASP A 305 13.83 -15.35 40.05
N ALA A 306 14.17 -14.09 40.27
CA ALA A 306 13.78 -13.35 41.47
C ALA A 306 12.27 -13.03 41.49
N LYS A 307 11.56 -13.11 40.35
CA LYS A 307 10.19 -12.59 40.15
C LYS A 307 10.03 -11.13 40.58
N MET A 308 10.92 -10.28 40.13
CA MET A 308 10.95 -8.85 40.47
C MET A 308 10.83 -7.95 39.24
N THR A 309 10.25 -6.78 39.45
CA THR A 309 10.36 -5.61 38.57
C THR A 309 11.04 -4.48 39.30
N ARG A 310 11.77 -3.64 38.56
CA ARG A 310 12.15 -2.29 38.98
C ARG A 310 11.74 -1.31 37.89
N VAL A 311 11.17 -0.18 38.25
CA VAL A 311 10.82 0.92 37.34
C VAL A 311 11.37 2.21 37.94
N ASP A 312 12.34 2.81 37.26
CA ASP A 312 12.85 4.14 37.59
C ASP A 312 12.12 5.17 36.74
N TYR A 313 11.38 6.06 37.40
CA TYR A 313 10.66 7.17 36.80
C TYR A 313 11.55 8.42 36.83
N ARG A 314 11.58 9.16 35.72
CA ARG A 314 12.10 10.53 35.63
C ARG A 314 11.04 11.38 34.95
N TYR A 315 10.58 12.39 35.66
CA TYR A 315 9.54 13.30 35.22
C TYR A 315 10.20 14.63 34.84
N GLU A 316 9.85 15.18 33.68
CA GLU A 316 10.24 16.53 33.27
C GLU A 316 8.99 17.42 33.25
N PRO A 317 8.73 18.23 34.30
CA PRO A 317 7.56 19.08 34.34
C PRO A 317 7.66 20.18 33.26
N PRO A 318 6.61 20.40 32.44
CA PRO A 318 6.63 21.39 31.36
C PRO A 318 7.06 22.78 31.85
N GLY A 319 8.20 23.27 31.33
CA GLY A 319 8.73 24.60 31.62
C GLY A 319 9.56 24.75 32.89
N SER A 320 9.73 23.70 33.71
CA SER A 320 10.65 23.76 34.85
C SER A 320 12.05 23.27 34.47
N GLY A 321 13.06 24.14 34.62
CA GLY A 321 14.48 23.77 34.48
C GLY A 321 15.02 22.97 35.67
N GLN A 322 14.17 22.17 36.31
CA GLN A 322 14.50 21.35 37.47
C GLN A 322 14.12 19.90 37.17
N TYR A 323 15.13 19.05 36.96
CA TYR A 323 14.93 17.61 36.96
C TYR A 323 14.39 17.19 38.33
N THR A 324 13.20 16.60 38.39
CA THR A 324 12.79 15.88 39.59
C THR A 324 13.61 14.58 39.67
N ASN A 325 14.28 14.35 40.80
CA ASN A 325 15.12 13.17 41.00
C ASN A 325 14.35 11.86 40.81
N GLY A 326 15.07 10.78 40.53
CA GLY A 326 14.48 9.51 40.13
C GLY A 326 13.70 8.84 41.26
N ILE A 327 12.42 8.55 41.01
CA ILE A 327 11.65 7.65 41.88
C ILE A 327 11.87 6.22 41.37
N SER A 328 12.28 5.32 42.24
CA SER A 328 12.47 3.89 41.93
C SER A 328 11.36 3.07 42.59
N SER A 329 10.52 2.40 41.80
CA SER A 329 9.52 1.45 42.29
C SER A 329 9.97 0.02 42.03
N ILE A 330 9.97 -0.83 43.06
CA ILE A 330 10.37 -2.24 42.99
C ILE A 330 9.17 -3.11 43.34
N GLY A 331 8.68 -3.90 42.39
CA GLY A 331 7.59 -4.87 42.61
C GLY A 331 8.13 -6.28 42.83
N ASP A 332 7.71 -6.95 43.89
CA ASP A 332 8.01 -8.36 44.17
C ASP A 332 6.75 -9.23 44.02
N PHE A 333 6.78 -10.19 43.09
CA PHE A 333 5.67 -11.12 42.85
C PHE A 333 5.73 -12.38 43.73
N ASN A 334 6.76 -12.57 44.56
CA ASN A 334 6.80 -13.68 45.53
C ASN A 334 5.94 -13.40 46.77
N THR A 335 5.87 -12.14 47.20
CA THR A 335 5.13 -11.72 48.41
C THR A 335 3.68 -11.32 48.16
N GLY A 336 3.22 -11.37 46.90
CA GLY A 336 1.82 -11.08 46.52
C GLY A 336 1.56 -9.60 46.23
N SER A 337 2.11 -9.10 45.12
CA SER A 337 1.93 -7.72 44.64
C SER A 337 2.43 -6.62 45.60
N VAL A 338 3.48 -6.88 46.39
CA VAL A 338 4.10 -5.84 47.24
C VAL A 338 4.97 -4.93 46.36
N SER A 339 4.76 -3.62 46.49
CA SER A 339 5.61 -2.60 45.87
C SER A 339 6.39 -1.82 46.93
N PHE A 340 7.67 -1.59 46.66
CA PHE A 340 8.54 -0.73 47.46
C PHE A 340 8.90 0.49 46.64
N THR A 341 8.49 1.67 47.07
CA THR A 341 8.89 2.92 46.43
C THR A 341 10.03 3.56 47.23
N ALA A 342 11.13 3.86 46.53
CA ALA A 342 12.26 4.63 47.03
C ALA A 342 12.36 5.94 46.25
N ASP A 343 12.56 7.05 46.97
CA ASP A 343 12.79 8.39 46.42
C ASP A 343 14.22 8.81 46.76
N ASP A 344 15.02 9.14 45.75
CA ASP A 344 16.42 9.58 45.90
C ASP A 344 16.56 10.83 46.80
N TRP A 345 15.49 11.59 47.06
CA TRP A 345 15.51 12.73 48.01
C TRP A 345 15.63 12.32 49.48
N LEU A 346 15.22 11.11 49.87
CA LEU A 346 15.15 10.69 51.28
C LEU A 346 16.11 9.54 51.58
N THR A 347 17.28 9.89 52.09
CA THR A 347 18.34 8.96 52.52
C THR A 347 17.81 7.88 53.48
N GLY A 348 17.50 6.69 52.95
CA GLY A 348 17.22 5.48 53.73
C GLY A 348 15.76 5.20 54.09
N LEU A 349 14.77 5.94 53.59
CA LEU A 349 13.35 5.68 53.88
C LEU A 349 12.65 4.85 52.79
N PHE A 350 12.70 3.53 52.92
CA PHE A 350 11.81 2.62 52.20
C PHE A 350 10.38 2.75 52.72
N ASN A 351 9.44 3.16 51.87
CA ASN A 351 8.00 3.06 52.15
C ASN A 351 7.43 1.79 51.48
N PRO A 352 7.02 0.76 52.24
CA PRO A 352 6.32 -0.40 51.69
C PRO A 352 4.86 -0.06 51.43
N SER A 353 4.47 0.04 50.15
CA SER A 353 3.10 0.27 49.71
C SER A 353 2.48 -1.03 49.18
N ALA A 354 1.56 -1.60 49.95
CA ALA A 354 0.71 -2.69 49.48
C ALA A 354 -0.27 -2.15 48.43
N ILE A 355 -0.11 -2.55 47.17
CA ILE A 355 -1.06 -2.22 46.10
C ILE A 355 -2.19 -3.24 46.15
N LEU A 356 -3.42 -2.77 46.37
CA LEU A 356 -4.62 -3.51 46.01
C LEU A 356 -4.79 -3.43 44.49
N ASP A 357 -4.96 -4.59 43.84
CA ASP A 357 -4.77 -4.73 42.39
C ASP A 357 -5.66 -3.79 41.54
N PHE A 358 -5.02 -2.81 40.90
CA PHE A 358 -5.60 -2.12 39.74
C PHE A 358 -5.35 -2.92 38.46
N LEU A 359 -6.06 -4.05 38.32
CA LEU A 359 -6.14 -4.75 37.04
C LEU A 359 -6.94 -3.92 36.03
N PRO A 360 -6.40 -3.64 34.82
CA PRO A 360 -7.18 -3.01 33.76
C PRO A 360 -8.27 -3.99 33.28
N TYR A 361 -9.52 -3.64 33.52
CA TYR A 361 -10.76 -4.23 32.97
C TYR A 361 -10.73 -5.74 32.59
N GLY A 362 -11.24 -6.60 33.49
CA GLY A 362 -12.15 -7.66 33.03
C GLY A 362 -11.83 -9.13 33.32
N LEU A 363 -11.01 -9.47 34.32
CA LEU A 363 -10.93 -10.85 34.84
C LEU A 363 -11.15 -10.88 36.36
N ARG A 364 -12.02 -11.79 36.85
CA ARG A 364 -12.29 -12.00 38.28
C ARG A 364 -11.51 -13.21 38.82
N PRO A 365 -10.72 -13.07 39.88
CA PRO A 365 -10.32 -14.20 40.74
C PRO A 365 -11.50 -14.74 41.56
N PRO A 366 -11.44 -16.00 42.04
CA PRO A 366 -12.46 -16.58 42.91
C PRO A 366 -12.34 -16.13 44.37
N GLU A 367 -13.43 -16.26 45.13
CA GLU A 367 -13.48 -15.88 46.55
C GLU A 367 -12.65 -16.80 47.45
N ARG A 368 -11.70 -16.23 48.20
CA ARG A 368 -11.57 -16.46 49.66
C ARG A 368 -10.59 -15.48 50.29
N ALA A 369 -11.08 -14.67 51.22
CA ALA A 369 -10.27 -13.86 52.12
C ALA A 369 -10.51 -14.33 53.56
N ASP A 370 -9.52 -14.98 54.16
CA ASP A 370 -9.48 -15.25 55.60
C ASP A 370 -8.46 -14.32 56.25
N ASN A 371 -8.91 -13.49 57.19
CA ASN A 371 -8.09 -12.47 57.83
C ASN A 371 -7.16 -13.07 58.90
N GLN A 372 -5.85 -12.79 58.82
CA GLN A 372 -5.04 -12.69 60.04
C GLN A 372 -3.78 -11.82 59.87
N PHE A 373 -3.89 -10.54 60.22
CA PHE A 373 -2.71 -9.72 60.50
C PHE A 373 -1.98 -10.26 61.74
N LYS A 374 -0.67 -10.54 61.60
CA LYS A 374 0.27 -10.65 62.73
C LYS A 374 1.52 -9.85 62.42
N SER A 375 1.74 -8.79 63.19
CA SER A 375 2.95 -7.99 63.15
C SER A 375 4.16 -8.81 63.60
N ALA A 376 5.14 -8.99 62.71
CA ALA A 376 6.48 -9.46 63.04
C ALA A 376 7.49 -8.37 62.61
N GLY A 377 8.39 -7.99 63.51
CA GLY A 377 9.21 -6.79 63.33
C GLY A 377 10.31 -6.93 62.29
N CYS A 378 10.61 -5.83 61.59
CA CYS A 378 11.78 -5.71 60.73
C CYS A 378 13.06 -6.04 61.53
N ARG A 379 13.95 -6.82 60.91
CA ARG A 379 15.37 -6.90 61.30
C ARG A 379 16.21 -6.42 60.12
N ASN A 380 17.28 -5.71 60.42
CA ASN A 380 18.10 -4.99 59.44
C ASN A 380 18.65 -5.94 58.37
N LEU A 381 18.37 -5.63 57.09
CA LEU A 381 19.04 -6.24 55.95
C LEU A 381 20.19 -5.31 55.54
N HIS A 382 21.43 -5.68 55.87
CA HIS A 382 22.60 -5.02 55.28
C HIS A 382 22.76 -5.48 53.83
N ILE A 383 22.44 -4.60 52.88
CA ILE A 383 22.85 -4.78 51.47
C ILE A 383 24.30 -4.32 51.35
N ALA A 384 25.19 -5.24 50.96
CA ALA A 384 26.54 -4.91 50.57
C ALA A 384 26.55 -4.48 49.10
N THR A 385 27.18 -3.34 48.79
CA THR A 385 27.44 -2.90 47.43
C THR A 385 28.57 -3.71 46.79
N LEU A 386 28.34 -4.15 45.56
CA LEU A 386 29.34 -4.60 44.58
C LEU A 386 29.21 -3.74 43.32
#